data_AF-A0A953BF44-F1
#
_entry.id   AF-A0A953BF44-F1
#
_cell.length_a   1.000
_cell.length_b   1.000
_cell.length_c   1.000
_cell.angle_alpha   90.00
_cell.angle_beta   90.00
_cell.angle_gamma   90.00
#
_symmetry.space_group_name_H-M   'P 1'
#
loop_
_entity.id
_entity.type
_entity.pdbx_description
1 polymer ?
#
loop_
_entity_poly.entity_id
_entity_poly.type
_entity_poly.pdbx_seq_one_letter_code
_entity_poly.pdbx_strand_id
1 'polypeptide(L)'
;MRREVIVAGIVLAGALPVLATESQHVVPTAYGNTAGTSTFLGPLSNAQRTYQLLVHEDQLTDLVGLSLTGLAWRLPASAIAPWPTVDAIYGDYDIYLSGSVAPADRSFTFADNIVGTQTQVRSGGLSISADTYPFGSSPNLFGPTIEFDQNWLYSGGHLLVEIRHTGFSGTSRSVDALSTSTPGYGTQFSAAWTGNYLGTSGSQGNFSIFQFTAIPAPSAAAVLGLGLVAGLRRRR
;
A
#
# COMPACT_ATOMS: atom_id res chain seq x y z
N MET A 1 -72.40 -9.50 -12.33
CA MET A 1 -71.25 -10.44 -12.31
C MET A 1 -70.15 -9.87 -13.19
N ARG A 2 -69.15 -9.19 -12.62
CA ARG A 2 -67.88 -8.89 -13.28
C ARG A 2 -66.78 -9.39 -12.36
N ARG A 3 -66.01 -10.39 -12.82
CA ARG A 3 -64.86 -10.95 -12.10
C ARG A 3 -63.64 -10.10 -12.48
N GLU A 4 -63.07 -9.39 -11.52
CA GLU A 4 -61.76 -8.76 -11.69
C GLU A 4 -60.67 -9.79 -11.41
N VAL A 5 -59.74 -9.91 -12.35
CA VAL A 5 -58.55 -10.76 -12.26
C VAL A 5 -57.45 -9.91 -11.62
N ILE A 6 -57.03 -10.27 -10.40
CA ILE A 6 -55.88 -9.64 -9.74
C ILE A 6 -54.61 -10.32 -10.26
N VAL A 7 -53.84 -9.60 -11.07
CA VAL A 7 -52.50 -10.00 -11.49
C VAL A 7 -51.52 -9.56 -10.40
N ALA A 8 -50.94 -10.52 -9.68
CA ALA A 8 -49.88 -10.28 -8.71
C ALA A 8 -48.56 -10.01 -9.44
N GLY A 9 -48.18 -8.74 -9.55
CA GLY A 9 -46.87 -8.33 -10.07
C GLY A 9 -45.76 -8.70 -9.10
N ILE A 10 -44.89 -9.63 -9.50
CA ILE A 10 -43.62 -9.90 -8.84
C ILE A 10 -42.70 -8.69 -9.09
N VAL A 11 -42.44 -7.88 -8.07
CA VAL A 11 -41.41 -6.84 -8.12
C VAL A 11 -40.06 -7.50 -7.86
N LEU A 12 -39.28 -7.68 -8.93
CA LEU A 12 -37.88 -8.07 -8.86
C LEU A 12 -37.07 -6.87 -8.32
N ALA A 13 -36.73 -6.88 -7.03
CA ALA A 13 -35.84 -5.88 -6.44
C ALA A 13 -34.41 -6.13 -6.93
N GLY A 14 -33.97 -5.41 -7.96
CA GLY A 14 -32.58 -5.39 -8.40
C GLY A 14 -31.70 -4.77 -7.31
N ALA A 15 -30.72 -5.52 -6.83
CA ALA A 15 -29.66 -4.97 -5.99
C ALA A 15 -28.84 -3.97 -6.82
N LEU A 16 -28.85 -2.70 -6.43
CA LEU A 16 -27.93 -1.71 -7.01
C LEU A 16 -26.50 -2.07 -6.57
N PRO A 17 -25.52 -2.12 -7.49
CA PRO A 17 -24.13 -2.32 -7.10
C PRO A 17 -23.66 -1.12 -6.26
N VAL A 18 -23.21 -1.38 -5.04
CA VAL A 18 -22.46 -0.39 -4.26
C VAL A 18 -21.12 -0.19 -4.97
N LEU A 19 -20.90 1.02 -5.50
CA LEU A 19 -19.59 1.40 -6.02
C LEU A 19 -18.61 1.42 -4.83
N ALA A 20 -17.65 0.50 -4.82
CA ALA A 20 -16.56 0.55 -3.86
C ALA A 20 -15.74 1.83 -4.11
N THR A 21 -15.65 2.70 -3.11
CA THR A 21 -14.84 3.91 -3.21
C THR A 21 -13.41 3.59 -2.82
N GLU A 22 -12.49 3.86 -3.73
CA GLU A 22 -11.05 3.81 -3.48
C GLU A 22 -10.63 4.93 -2.53
N SER A 23 -9.72 4.63 -1.61
CA SER A 23 -9.17 5.56 -0.63
C SER A 23 -7.65 5.44 -0.57
N GLN A 24 -6.98 6.56 -0.30
CA GLN A 24 -5.52 6.64 -0.24
C GLN A 24 -5.04 6.95 1.17
N HIS A 25 -4.05 6.21 1.67
CA HIS A 25 -3.59 6.28 3.05
C HIS A 25 -2.06 6.38 3.12
N VAL A 26 -1.54 7.50 3.61
CA VAL A 26 -0.09 7.72 3.70
C VAL A 26 0.46 7.14 5.00
N VAL A 27 1.59 6.43 4.91
CA VAL A 27 2.28 5.80 6.04
C VAL A 27 3.72 6.31 6.11
N PRO A 28 4.16 6.87 7.26
CA PRO A 28 3.38 7.10 8.49
C PRO A 28 2.38 8.25 8.34
N THR A 29 1.30 8.24 9.12
CA THR A 29 0.13 9.13 8.92
C THR A 29 0.48 10.61 9.06
N ALA A 30 1.45 10.94 9.92
CA ALA A 30 1.93 12.31 10.13
C ALA A 30 2.59 12.94 8.87
N TYR A 31 2.95 12.14 7.87
CA TYR A 31 3.67 12.58 6.66
C TYR A 31 2.79 12.66 5.41
N GLY A 32 1.46 12.64 5.60
CA GLY A 32 0.50 12.90 4.51
C GLY A 32 0.72 14.24 3.82
N ASN A 33 0.93 15.30 4.60
CA ASN A 33 1.13 16.68 4.11
C ASN A 33 2.51 17.27 4.47
N THR A 34 3.43 16.43 4.93
CA THR A 34 4.77 16.84 5.39
C THR A 34 5.81 16.01 4.66
N ALA A 35 6.85 16.64 4.13
CA ALA A 35 7.99 15.92 3.54
C ALA A 35 8.76 15.12 4.59
N GLY A 36 9.39 14.03 4.16
CA GLY A 36 10.28 13.25 5.01
C GLY A 36 11.52 14.04 5.42
N THR A 37 12.18 13.54 6.47
CA THR A 37 13.41 14.15 7.02
C THR A 37 14.67 13.72 6.27
N SER A 38 14.54 12.79 5.32
CA SER A 38 15.66 12.14 4.61
C SER A 38 15.19 11.56 3.27
N THR A 39 16.07 10.79 2.63
CA THR A 39 15.78 10.05 1.40
C THR A 39 16.22 8.59 1.54
N PHE A 40 15.70 7.70 0.71
CA PHE A 40 16.16 6.31 0.66
C PHE A 40 16.25 5.76 -0.75
N LEU A 41 17.40 5.16 -1.08
CA LEU A 41 17.65 4.48 -2.36
C LEU A 41 17.31 2.98 -2.25
N GLY A 42 16.04 2.71 -1.97
CA GLY A 42 15.48 1.36 -1.90
C GLY A 42 14.54 1.10 -3.07
N PRO A 43 13.26 1.46 -2.98
CA PRO A 43 12.22 1.00 -3.90
C PRO A 43 12.44 1.34 -5.38
N LEU A 44 13.14 2.43 -5.68
CA LEU A 44 13.39 2.90 -7.06
C LEU A 44 14.87 2.77 -7.47
N SER A 45 15.55 1.76 -6.92
CA SER A 45 16.96 1.47 -7.20
C SER A 45 17.12 0.66 -8.49
N ASN A 46 18.13 1.02 -9.29
CA ASN A 46 18.55 0.27 -10.48
C ASN A 46 19.34 -1.00 -10.14
N ALA A 47 19.79 -1.15 -8.89
CA ALA A 47 20.41 -2.35 -8.36
C ALA A 47 19.43 -3.15 -7.50
N GLN A 48 19.66 -4.45 -7.37
CA GLN A 48 18.82 -5.38 -6.60
C GLN A 48 18.57 -4.92 -5.16
N ARG A 49 17.37 -5.16 -4.64
CA ARG A 49 17.01 -4.89 -3.25
C ARG A 49 16.10 -5.97 -2.68
N THR A 50 16.28 -6.26 -1.40
CA THR A 50 15.22 -6.71 -0.49
C THR A 50 15.11 -5.66 0.60
N TYR A 51 13.88 -5.20 0.87
CA TYR A 51 13.61 -4.09 1.78
C TYR A 51 12.34 -4.34 2.57
N GLN A 52 12.47 -4.40 3.90
CA GLN A 52 11.35 -4.53 4.83
C GLN A 52 11.06 -3.19 5.52
N LEU A 53 9.79 -2.80 5.50
CA LEU A 53 9.20 -1.69 6.23
C LEU A 53 8.28 -2.28 7.30
N LEU A 54 8.60 -2.04 8.57
CA LEU A 54 7.79 -2.44 9.71
C LEU A 54 7.01 -1.24 10.19
N VAL A 55 5.70 -1.42 10.34
CA VAL A 55 4.77 -0.35 10.67
C VAL A 55 3.97 -0.74 11.90
N HIS A 56 4.03 0.11 12.92
CA HIS A 56 3.22 -0.07 14.11
C HIS A 56 1.74 0.20 13.80
N GLU A 57 0.85 -0.47 14.53
CA GLU A 57 -0.59 -0.50 14.25
C GLU A 57 -1.28 0.87 14.45
N ASP A 58 -0.68 1.75 15.25
CA ASP A 58 -1.14 3.13 15.47
C ASP A 58 -1.06 3.98 14.19
N GLN A 59 -0.21 3.61 13.22
CA GLN A 59 -0.13 4.26 11.91
C GLN A 59 -1.16 3.72 10.90
N LEU A 60 -1.98 2.75 11.29
CA LEU A 60 -2.79 1.95 10.36
C LEU A 60 -4.27 1.87 10.78
N THR A 61 -4.71 2.64 11.78
CA THR A 61 -6.07 2.55 12.33
C THR A 61 -7.16 2.72 11.28
N ASP A 62 -6.95 3.60 10.30
CA ASP A 62 -7.92 3.93 9.24
C ASP A 62 -7.99 2.86 8.14
N LEU A 63 -7.06 1.90 8.14
CA LEU A 63 -7.02 0.79 7.20
C LEU A 63 -7.74 -0.45 7.71
N VAL A 64 -8.10 -0.52 8.99
CA VAL A 64 -8.69 -1.73 9.59
C VAL A 64 -10.01 -2.08 8.88
N GLY A 65 -10.08 -3.30 8.34
CA GLY A 65 -11.23 -3.77 7.58
C GLY A 65 -11.26 -3.34 6.11
N LEU A 66 -10.21 -2.68 5.62
CA LEU A 66 -10.03 -2.37 4.20
C LEU A 66 -9.18 -3.42 3.51
N SER A 67 -9.45 -3.62 2.22
CA SER A 67 -8.61 -4.40 1.32
C SER A 67 -7.61 -3.48 0.64
N LEU A 68 -6.32 -3.71 0.92
CA LEU A 68 -5.21 -3.02 0.25
C LEU A 68 -5.07 -3.57 -1.17
N THR A 69 -4.96 -2.69 -2.15
CA THR A 69 -4.93 -3.04 -3.58
C THR A 69 -3.68 -2.54 -4.30
N GLY A 70 -2.90 -1.65 -3.69
CA GLY A 70 -1.68 -1.15 -4.29
C GLY A 70 -0.90 -0.26 -3.33
N LEU A 71 0.30 0.13 -3.75
CA LEU A 71 1.12 1.12 -3.05
C LEU A 71 1.78 2.09 -4.01
N ALA A 72 2.06 3.30 -3.56
CA ALA A 72 2.77 4.32 -4.32
C ALA A 72 3.90 4.94 -3.52
N TRP A 73 4.96 5.36 -4.22
CA TRP A 73 6.07 6.14 -3.67
C TRP A 73 5.98 7.59 -4.13
N ARG A 74 6.70 8.49 -3.45
CA ARG A 74 6.91 9.86 -3.92
C ARG A 74 8.39 10.21 -3.91
N LEU A 75 8.79 11.15 -4.77
CA LEU A 75 10.14 11.68 -4.76
C LEU A 75 10.36 12.57 -3.53
N PRO A 76 11.59 12.63 -2.98
CA PRO A 76 11.90 13.54 -1.89
C PRO A 76 11.75 14.99 -2.35
N ALA A 77 11.46 15.92 -1.41
CA ALA A 77 11.31 17.35 -1.71
C ALA A 77 12.54 17.98 -2.39
N SER A 78 13.73 17.36 -2.24
CA SER A 78 14.98 17.77 -2.89
C SER A 78 15.10 17.34 -4.36
N ALA A 79 14.11 16.64 -4.93
CA ALA A 79 14.12 16.23 -6.33
C ALA A 79 14.01 17.46 -7.26
N ILE A 80 14.87 17.52 -8.26
CA ILE A 80 15.01 18.66 -9.19
C ILE A 80 14.48 18.38 -10.60
N ALA A 81 13.96 17.17 -10.84
CA ALA A 81 13.47 16.72 -12.14
C ALA A 81 12.51 15.54 -11.94
N PRO A 82 11.59 15.29 -12.89
CA PRO A 82 10.73 14.13 -12.81
C PRO A 82 11.56 12.85 -12.98
N TRP A 83 10.95 11.70 -12.72
CA TRP A 83 11.60 10.42 -12.90
C TRP A 83 10.59 9.35 -13.35
N PRO A 84 11.02 8.31 -14.07
CA PRO A 84 12.33 8.17 -14.72
C PRO A 84 12.42 9.02 -16.00
N THR A 85 13.62 9.30 -16.50
CA THR A 85 13.80 10.07 -17.76
C THR A 85 13.51 9.25 -19.02
N VAL A 86 13.49 7.93 -18.87
CA VAL A 86 13.11 6.89 -19.84
C VAL A 86 12.42 5.78 -19.06
N ASP A 87 11.60 4.95 -19.70
CA ASP A 87 10.89 3.87 -19.00
C ASP A 87 11.85 3.01 -18.16
N ALA A 88 11.53 2.85 -16.88
CA ALA A 88 12.26 1.97 -15.97
C ALA A 88 11.57 0.61 -15.93
N ILE A 89 12.26 -0.43 -16.41
CA ILE A 89 11.71 -1.78 -16.57
C ILE A 89 12.44 -2.73 -15.62
N TYR A 90 11.75 -3.16 -14.57
CA TYR A 90 12.20 -4.19 -13.64
C TYR A 90 11.85 -5.57 -14.20
N GLY A 91 12.80 -6.50 -14.13
CA GLY A 91 12.53 -7.91 -14.47
C GLY A 91 11.57 -8.55 -13.47
N ASP A 92 11.82 -8.29 -12.18
CA ASP A 92 10.96 -8.70 -11.07
C ASP A 92 10.84 -7.54 -10.07
N TYR A 93 9.62 -7.28 -9.63
CA TYR A 93 9.27 -6.34 -8.57
C TYR A 93 8.15 -6.94 -7.73
N ASP A 94 8.57 -7.72 -6.74
CA ASP A 94 7.69 -8.47 -5.85
C ASP A 94 7.37 -7.65 -4.60
N ILE A 95 6.12 -7.75 -4.15
CA ILE A 95 5.65 -7.12 -2.90
C ILE A 95 4.99 -8.19 -2.05
N TYR A 96 5.39 -8.25 -0.80
CA TYR A 96 4.84 -9.15 0.20
C TYR A 96 4.27 -8.36 1.38
N LEU A 97 3.12 -8.79 1.89
CA LEU A 97 2.49 -8.28 3.09
C LEU A 97 2.36 -9.38 4.13
N SER A 98 2.58 -9.05 5.40
CA SER A 98 2.34 -9.95 6.53
C SER A 98 2.07 -9.15 7.81
N GLY A 99 1.66 -9.86 8.87
CA GLY A 99 1.85 -9.32 10.21
C GLY A 99 3.33 -9.06 10.48
N SER A 100 3.62 -8.15 11.39
CA SER A 100 4.99 -7.78 11.79
C SER A 100 5.21 -7.95 13.28
N VAL A 101 6.47 -8.16 13.67
CA VAL A 101 6.91 -7.78 15.03
C VAL A 101 6.77 -6.27 15.22
N ALA A 102 6.76 -5.78 16.46
CA ALA A 102 6.75 -4.34 16.70
C ALA A 102 8.01 -3.70 16.08
N PRO A 103 7.96 -2.45 15.56
CA PRO A 103 9.14 -1.82 14.96
C PRO A 103 10.35 -1.72 15.89
N ALA A 104 10.14 -1.75 17.21
CA ALA A 104 11.18 -1.79 18.24
C ALA A 104 11.90 -3.14 18.33
N ASP A 105 11.21 -4.23 17.98
CA ASP A 105 11.72 -5.61 18.05
C ASP A 105 12.32 -6.08 16.72
N ARG A 106 12.49 -5.17 15.75
CA ARG A 106 13.00 -5.47 14.42
C ARG A 106 14.33 -6.22 14.47
N SER A 107 14.37 -7.38 13.83
CA SER A 107 15.58 -8.14 13.49
C SER A 107 16.17 -7.73 12.14
N PHE A 108 17.47 -7.93 11.96
CA PHE A 108 18.11 -7.84 10.64
C PHE A 108 18.10 -9.15 9.87
N THR A 109 17.62 -10.24 10.47
CA THR A 109 17.21 -11.44 9.77
C THR A 109 15.75 -11.26 9.36
N PHE A 110 15.48 -11.21 8.07
CA PHE A 110 14.18 -10.78 7.55
C PHE A 110 13.03 -11.72 7.92
N ALA A 111 13.30 -13.02 8.02
CA ALA A 111 12.30 -14.00 8.42
C ALA A 111 11.80 -13.78 9.86
N ASP A 112 12.63 -13.25 10.75
CA ASP A 112 12.27 -13.03 12.16
C ASP A 112 11.31 -11.85 12.35
N ASN A 113 11.15 -11.00 11.32
CA ASN A 113 10.21 -9.88 11.37
C ASN A 113 8.79 -10.25 10.96
N ILE A 114 8.61 -11.43 10.34
CA ILE A 114 7.33 -11.89 9.79
C ILE A 114 6.50 -12.55 10.89
N VAL A 115 5.28 -12.06 11.08
CA VAL A 115 4.29 -12.67 11.97
C VAL A 115 3.14 -13.22 11.14
N GLY A 116 2.85 -14.51 11.33
CA GLY A 116 1.81 -15.22 10.57
C GLY A 116 2.23 -15.55 9.14
N THR A 117 1.24 -15.64 8.24
CA THR A 117 1.49 -15.93 6.83
C THR A 117 1.93 -14.68 6.09
N GLN A 118 3.04 -14.79 5.36
CA GLN A 118 3.45 -13.78 4.39
C GLN A 118 2.78 -14.05 3.04
N THR A 119 2.06 -13.06 2.53
CA THR A 119 1.33 -13.14 1.26
C THR A 119 2.07 -12.34 0.20
N GLN A 120 2.40 -12.98 -0.93
CA GLN A 120 2.86 -12.27 -2.12
C GLN A 120 1.68 -11.60 -2.80
N VAL A 121 1.56 -10.29 -2.62
CA VAL A 121 0.44 -9.50 -3.17
C VAL A 121 0.74 -9.00 -4.58
N ARG A 122 2.02 -8.95 -4.97
CA ARG A 122 2.46 -8.65 -6.33
C ARG A 122 3.64 -9.52 -6.72
N SER A 123 3.67 -9.96 -7.97
CA SER A 123 4.83 -10.64 -8.55
C SER A 123 5.14 -10.24 -9.99
N GLY A 124 6.38 -10.48 -10.41
CA GLY A 124 6.83 -10.32 -11.80
C GLY A 124 7.22 -8.88 -12.18
N GLY A 125 7.32 -8.63 -13.49
CA GLY A 125 7.87 -7.38 -14.02
C GLY A 125 7.06 -6.13 -13.65
N LEU A 126 7.76 -5.00 -13.54
CA LEU A 126 7.15 -3.68 -13.35
C LEU A 126 7.76 -2.70 -14.36
N SER A 127 6.90 -2.05 -15.14
CA SER A 127 7.28 -0.93 -16.00
C SER A 127 6.78 0.37 -15.39
N ILE A 128 7.68 1.32 -15.19
CA ILE A 128 7.38 2.68 -14.77
C ILE A 128 7.69 3.59 -15.96
N SER A 129 6.65 4.18 -16.53
CA SER A 129 6.80 5.06 -17.69
C SER A 129 7.56 6.35 -17.33
N ALA A 130 8.25 6.91 -18.32
CA ALA A 130 8.97 8.18 -18.18
C ALA A 130 8.08 9.30 -17.60
N ASP A 131 8.71 10.15 -16.79
CA ASP A 131 8.14 11.36 -16.18
C ASP A 131 6.91 11.16 -15.28
N THR A 132 6.62 9.93 -14.85
CA THR A 132 5.44 9.61 -14.02
C THR A 132 5.60 9.97 -12.54
N TYR A 133 6.82 10.14 -12.05
CA TYR A 133 7.07 10.65 -10.70
C TYR A 133 7.29 12.17 -10.74
N PRO A 134 6.34 12.96 -10.20
CA PRO A 134 6.40 14.41 -10.25
C PRO A 134 7.40 14.98 -9.24
N PHE A 135 7.78 16.24 -9.47
CA PHE A 135 8.66 17.02 -8.59
C PHE A 135 8.19 18.48 -8.52
N GLY A 136 8.74 19.25 -7.59
CA GLY A 136 8.51 20.70 -7.49
C GLY A 136 7.55 21.14 -6.38
N SER A 137 7.09 20.22 -5.52
CA SER A 137 6.32 20.55 -4.31
C SER A 137 6.95 19.96 -3.04
N SER A 138 6.45 20.37 -1.86
CA SER A 138 6.91 19.87 -0.57
C SER A 138 5.71 19.51 0.32
N PRO A 139 5.38 18.22 0.48
CA PRO A 139 5.95 17.07 -0.22
C PRO A 139 5.63 17.06 -1.73
N ASN A 140 6.39 16.27 -2.51
CA ASN A 140 5.99 15.95 -3.90
C ASN A 140 4.73 15.09 -3.90
N LEU A 141 3.95 15.16 -4.99
CA LEU A 141 2.85 14.22 -5.19
C LEU A 141 3.38 12.78 -5.33
N PHE A 142 2.55 11.82 -4.95
CA PHE A 142 2.84 10.41 -5.20
C PHE A 142 2.87 10.13 -6.71
N GLY A 143 3.77 9.23 -7.11
CA GLY A 143 3.83 8.71 -8.47
C GLY A 143 2.72 7.69 -8.74
N PRO A 144 2.87 6.86 -9.78
CA PRO A 144 1.87 5.86 -10.13
C PRO A 144 1.72 4.80 -9.02
N THR A 145 0.48 4.35 -8.81
CA THR A 145 0.18 3.19 -7.97
C THR A 145 0.76 1.92 -8.59
N ILE A 146 1.51 1.18 -7.79
CA ILE A 146 1.94 -0.18 -8.09
C ILE A 146 0.83 -1.10 -7.59
N GLU A 147 -0.01 -1.56 -8.51
CA GLU A 147 -1.14 -2.44 -8.21
C GLU A 147 -0.69 -3.82 -7.72
N PHE A 148 -1.50 -4.40 -6.84
CA PHE A 148 -1.37 -5.77 -6.37
C PHE A 148 -2.15 -6.71 -7.29
N ASP A 149 -1.59 -7.89 -7.53
CA ASP A 149 -2.27 -8.98 -8.22
C ASP A 149 -3.35 -9.61 -7.32
N GLN A 150 -3.20 -9.46 -6.00
CA GLN A 150 -4.12 -9.96 -4.99
C GLN A 150 -4.40 -8.91 -3.91
N ASN A 151 -5.67 -8.59 -3.73
CA ASN A 151 -6.12 -7.72 -2.64
C ASN A 151 -5.78 -8.36 -1.29
N TRP A 152 -5.35 -7.54 -0.33
CA TRP A 152 -4.97 -8.01 0.99
C TRP A 152 -5.78 -7.31 2.08
N LEU A 153 -6.58 -8.07 2.82
CA LEU A 153 -7.40 -7.53 3.91
C LEU A 153 -6.53 -7.22 5.12
N TYR A 154 -6.46 -5.95 5.51
CA TYR A 154 -5.81 -5.58 6.76
C TYR A 154 -6.79 -5.68 7.93
N SER A 155 -6.58 -6.65 8.81
CA SER A 155 -7.44 -6.92 9.97
C SER A 155 -6.95 -6.29 11.29
N GLY A 156 -5.90 -5.46 11.25
CA GLY A 156 -5.24 -4.90 12.42
C GLY A 156 -3.89 -5.55 12.74
N GLY A 157 -3.22 -5.06 13.79
CA GLY A 157 -1.88 -5.49 14.18
C GLY A 157 -0.76 -4.75 13.44
N HIS A 158 0.49 -5.00 13.82
CA HIS A 158 1.63 -4.40 13.08
C HIS A 158 1.74 -5.00 11.68
N LEU A 159 2.15 -4.18 10.72
CA LEU A 159 2.24 -4.57 9.31
C LEU A 159 3.69 -4.59 8.85
N LEU A 160 4.04 -5.63 8.10
CA LEU A 160 5.31 -5.71 7.38
C LEU A 160 5.01 -5.57 5.89
N VAL A 161 5.67 -4.60 5.25
CA VAL A 161 5.74 -4.48 3.79
C VAL A 161 7.14 -4.86 3.36
N GLU A 162 7.27 -5.90 2.56
CA GLU A 162 8.54 -6.29 1.97
C GLU A 162 8.52 -6.10 0.46
N ILE A 163 9.54 -5.42 -0.06
CA ILE A 163 9.75 -5.25 -1.49
C ILE A 163 11.02 -6.01 -1.87
N ARG A 164 10.94 -6.78 -2.96
CA ARG A 164 12.09 -7.39 -3.60
C ARG A 164 12.10 -7.02 -5.06
N HIS A 165 13.21 -6.51 -5.56
CA HIS A 165 13.33 -6.29 -7.00
C HIS A 165 14.73 -6.59 -7.53
N THR A 166 14.79 -6.97 -8.81
CA THR A 166 16.05 -7.29 -9.51
C THR A 166 16.82 -6.04 -9.95
N GLY A 167 16.20 -4.86 -9.82
CA GLY A 167 16.72 -3.60 -10.37
C GLY A 167 16.31 -3.44 -11.83
N PHE A 168 16.89 -2.45 -12.51
CA PHE A 168 16.58 -2.13 -13.89
C PHE A 168 17.78 -1.45 -14.56
N SER A 169 17.78 -1.36 -15.89
CA SER A 169 18.78 -0.57 -16.63
C SER A 169 18.37 0.89 -16.68
N GLY A 170 19.18 1.80 -16.12
CA GLY A 170 18.91 3.23 -16.11
C GLY A 170 19.43 3.92 -14.86
N THR A 171 18.88 5.09 -14.54
CA THR A 171 19.31 5.88 -13.37
C THR A 171 18.37 5.66 -12.19
N SER A 172 18.93 5.25 -11.04
CA SER A 172 18.17 5.11 -9.79
C SER A 172 17.54 6.42 -9.31
N ARG A 173 16.52 6.31 -8.46
CA ARG A 173 15.97 7.44 -7.70
C ARG A 173 15.81 7.10 -6.23
N SER A 174 16.11 8.05 -5.37
CA SER A 174 15.71 7.94 -3.96
C SER A 174 14.25 8.36 -3.82
N VAL A 175 13.55 7.74 -2.87
CA VAL A 175 12.20 8.14 -2.46
C VAL A 175 12.25 9.01 -1.21
N ASP A 176 11.15 9.70 -0.93
CA ASP A 176 10.98 10.44 0.32
C ASP A 176 10.98 9.48 1.52
N ALA A 177 11.75 9.80 2.56
CA ALA A 177 11.99 8.87 3.66
C ALA A 177 12.25 9.56 5.00
N LEU A 178 12.24 8.77 6.06
CA LEU A 178 12.52 9.17 7.43
C LEU A 178 13.86 8.58 7.86
N SER A 179 14.76 9.46 8.33
CA SER A 179 16.04 9.04 8.90
C SER A 179 15.84 8.23 10.19
N THR A 180 16.86 7.47 10.57
CA THR A 180 16.90 6.70 11.82
C THR A 180 16.85 7.56 13.09
N SER A 181 17.11 8.87 12.98
CA SER A 181 16.98 9.85 14.07
C SER A 181 15.60 10.52 14.14
N THR A 182 14.69 10.22 13.21
CA THR A 182 13.35 10.81 13.20
C THR A 182 12.55 10.29 14.40
N PRO A 183 11.83 11.15 15.16
CA PRO A 183 10.91 10.68 16.19
C PRO A 183 9.92 9.65 15.62
N GLY A 184 9.69 8.57 16.36
CA GLY A 184 8.90 7.42 15.91
C GLY A 184 9.72 6.31 15.22
N TYR A 185 10.94 6.59 14.76
CA TYR A 185 11.81 5.54 14.22
C TYR A 185 12.19 4.54 15.32
N GLY A 186 12.01 3.25 15.05
CA GLY A 186 12.25 2.16 16.02
C GLY A 186 11.13 2.01 17.05
N THR A 187 10.01 2.72 16.92
CA THR A 187 8.83 2.56 17.79
C THR A 187 7.56 2.48 16.97
N GLN A 188 7.27 3.50 16.16
CA GLN A 188 6.11 3.58 15.26
C GLN A 188 6.41 3.00 13.87
N PHE A 189 7.66 3.08 13.43
CA PHE A 189 8.08 2.56 12.15
C PHE A 189 9.57 2.23 12.16
N SER A 190 10.01 1.26 11.37
CA SER A 190 11.42 0.92 11.23
C SER A 190 11.66 0.16 9.93
N ALA A 191 12.88 0.16 9.42
CA ALA A 191 13.17 -0.49 8.14
C ALA A 191 14.52 -1.22 8.09
N ALA A 192 14.58 -2.35 7.40
CA ALA A 192 15.80 -3.13 7.17
C ALA A 192 15.94 -3.48 5.69
N TRP A 193 17.17 -3.50 5.17
CA TRP A 193 17.39 -3.69 3.74
C TRP A 193 18.70 -4.39 3.42
N THR A 194 18.81 -4.92 2.22
CA THR A 194 20.06 -5.44 1.65
C THR A 194 20.07 -5.28 0.13
N GLY A 195 21.27 -5.25 -0.45
CA GLY A 195 21.52 -5.08 -1.89
C GLY A 195 21.42 -6.37 -2.71
N ASN A 196 20.47 -7.25 -2.38
CA ASN A 196 20.31 -8.56 -3.01
C ASN A 196 18.83 -8.90 -3.08
N TYR A 197 18.33 -9.34 -4.23
CA TYR A 197 16.92 -9.70 -4.46
C TYR A 197 16.44 -10.88 -3.59
N LEU A 198 17.33 -11.82 -3.30
CA LEU A 198 17.08 -13.01 -2.48
C LEU A 198 17.73 -12.89 -1.10
N GLY A 199 18.05 -11.66 -0.67
CA GLY A 199 18.70 -11.45 0.61
C GLY A 199 17.79 -11.87 1.77
N THR A 200 18.35 -12.61 2.73
CA THR A 200 17.63 -13.08 3.92
C THR A 200 17.99 -12.31 5.19
N SER A 201 19.01 -11.47 5.11
CA SER A 201 19.44 -10.57 6.17
C SER A 201 20.00 -9.27 5.61
N GLY A 202 20.08 -8.24 6.43
CA GLY A 202 20.46 -6.92 5.99
C GLY A 202 20.98 -6.00 7.08
N SER A 203 20.83 -4.71 6.83
CA SER A 203 21.21 -3.63 7.73
C SER A 203 20.07 -2.64 7.87
N GLN A 204 20.22 -1.72 8.82
CA GLN A 204 19.26 -0.65 9.02
C GLN A 204 19.11 0.22 7.77
N GLY A 205 17.88 0.52 7.38
CA GLY A 205 17.54 1.47 6.31
C GLY A 205 16.77 2.68 6.83
N ASN A 206 16.73 3.77 6.08
CA ASN A 206 15.73 4.81 6.32
C ASN A 206 14.34 4.22 6.04
N PHE A 207 13.29 4.75 6.65
CA PHE A 207 11.91 4.29 6.41
C PHE A 207 11.30 5.12 5.28
N SER A 208 11.06 4.51 4.12
CA SER A 208 10.42 5.18 2.99
C SER A 208 8.96 5.50 3.29
N ILE A 209 8.55 6.73 3.03
CA ILE A 209 7.14 7.12 3.11
C ILE A 209 6.42 6.57 1.88
N PHE A 210 5.28 5.93 2.08
CA PHE A 210 4.47 5.38 1.00
C PHE A 210 2.99 5.65 1.21
N GLN A 211 2.20 5.42 0.17
CA GLN A 211 0.76 5.55 0.20
C GLN A 211 0.14 4.22 -0.20
N PHE A 212 -0.76 3.68 0.61
CA PHE A 212 -1.61 2.57 0.21
C PHE A 212 -2.82 3.07 -0.58
N THR A 213 -3.21 2.29 -1.57
CA THR A 213 -4.56 2.31 -2.14
C THR A 213 -5.38 1.21 -1.47
N ALA A 214 -6.59 1.56 -1.01
CA ALA A 214 -7.46 0.64 -0.30
C ALA A 214 -8.93 0.82 -0.69
N ILE A 215 -9.67 -0.30 -0.74
CA ILE A 215 -11.11 -0.35 -0.97
C ILE A 215 -11.82 -0.99 0.22
N PRO A 216 -13.13 -0.73 0.44
CA PRO A 216 -13.92 -1.48 1.40
C PRO A 216 -13.84 -2.98 1.11
N ALA A 217 -13.63 -3.80 2.14
CA ALA A 217 -13.63 -5.25 1.98
C ALA A 217 -14.96 -5.73 1.37
N PRO A 218 -14.97 -6.77 0.52
CA PRO A 218 -16.18 -7.26 -0.16
C PRO A 218 -17.36 -7.55 0.78
N SER A 219 -17.08 -7.99 2.01
CA SER A 219 -18.09 -8.24 3.04
C SER A 219 -18.71 -6.97 3.62
N ALA A 220 -17.94 -5.87 3.74
CA ALA A 220 -18.43 -4.58 4.20
C ALA A 220 -19.36 -3.92 3.16
N ALA A 221 -19.05 -4.07 1.87
CA ALA A 221 -19.90 -3.58 0.78
C ALA A 221 -21.28 -4.29 0.73
N ALA A 222 -21.31 -5.59 1.04
CA ALA A 222 -22.55 -6.38 1.06
C ALA A 222 -23.52 -6.00 2.20
N VAL A 223 -23.01 -5.65 3.38
CA VAL A 223 -23.83 -5.28 4.56
C VAL A 223 -24.53 -3.92 4.37
N LEU A 224 -23.86 -2.95 3.74
CA LEU A 224 -24.45 -1.65 3.41
C LEU A 224 -25.62 -1.78 2.42
N GLY A 225 -25.50 -2.67 1.43
CA GLY A 225 -26.58 -2.95 0.47
C GLY A 225 -27.83 -3.58 1.11
N LEU A 226 -27.66 -4.50 2.06
CA LEU A 226 -28.77 -5.17 2.74
C LEU A 226 -29.49 -4.27 3.76
N GLY A 227 -28.76 -3.39 4.46
CA GLY A 227 -29.34 -2.44 5.42
C GLY A 227 -30.30 -1.43 4.79
N LEU A 228 -29.98 -0.93 3.60
CA LEU A 228 -30.85 -0.02 2.83
C LEU A 228 -32.15 -0.70 2.37
N VAL A 229 -32.07 -1.97 1.95
CA VAL A 229 -33.25 -2.75 1.53
C VAL A 229 -34.16 -3.08 2.72
N ALA A 230 -33.58 -3.37 3.89
CA ALA A 230 -34.35 -3.60 5.11
C ALA A 230 -35.03 -2.32 5.64
N GLY A 231 -34.37 -1.16 5.54
CA GLY A 231 -34.94 0.14 5.91
C GLY A 231 -36.12 0.57 5.04
N LEU A 232 -36.06 0.27 3.74
CA LEU A 232 -37.15 0.56 2.79
C LEU A 232 -38.37 -0.36 2.96
N ARG A 233 -38.18 -1.56 3.52
CA ARG A 233 -39.28 -2.51 3.80
C ARG A 233 -40.10 -2.19 5.05
N ARG A 234 -39.60 -1.34 5.95
CA ARG A 234 -40.25 -1.01 7.24
C ARG A 234 -41.13 0.24 7.21
N ARG A 235 -41.25 0.91 6.05
CA ARG A 235 -42.07 2.12 5.84
C ARG A 235 -43.23 1.92 4.86
N ARG A 236 -43.80 0.72 4.78
CA ARG A 236 -45.08 0.46 4.10
C ARG A 236 -46.04 -0.23 5.05
#